data_AF-A0A8T4PVY7-F1
#
_entry.id   AF-A0A8T4PVY7-F1
#
_cell.length_a   1.000
_cell.length_b   1.000
_cell.length_c   1.000
_cell.angle_alpha   90.00
_cell.angle_beta   90.00
_cell.angle_gamma   90.00
#
_symmetry.space_group_name_H-M   'P 1'
#
loop_
_entity.id
_entity.type
_entity.pdbx_description
1 polymer ?
#
loop_
_entity_poly.entity_id
_entity_poly.type
_entity_poly.pdbx_seq_one_letter_code
_entity_poly.pdbx_strand_id
1 'polypeptide(L)'
;MFDPKKKRLAEKFYRAGSPFSSFPISLIEIPEMRVNGQEPPSSVVKTLLSHDVALFVTEKSLSHTKARRDCTAKGMRIASMPGITEAMLKRCIEIDYSRLKKDTLRVAKLLDKAKEVKIATDAGTSLALSIAGRKAHGKKAGIYTRKGYWGNLPEGEAFIAPVEGTAEGKLVIDGSIANFGKARNVVMMIKNGEAVQVKVGNKKHPLDNLLESVGRKARNIAELGIGLNRKAKITGLVLEDEKVYGTCHVAVGNNIGFGGSVDVPLHIDSVIRKPSLFLDGKCVMEKGKLL
;
A
#
# COMPACT_ATOMS: atom_id res chain seq x y z
N MET A 1 0.34 -16.62 -11.57
CA MET A 1 1.81 -16.56 -11.50
C MET A 1 2.24 -16.62 -10.06
N PHE A 2 3.27 -17.42 -9.74
CA PHE A 2 3.75 -17.63 -8.36
C PHE A 2 5.23 -18.00 -8.33
N ASP A 3 5.88 -17.84 -7.19
CA ASP A 3 7.22 -18.38 -6.91
C ASP A 3 7.14 -19.63 -6.00
N PRO A 4 8.21 -20.43 -5.87
CA PRO A 4 8.17 -21.69 -5.11
C PRO A 4 7.61 -21.57 -3.70
N LYS A 5 7.85 -20.45 -2.99
CA LYS A 5 7.35 -20.23 -1.62
C LYS A 5 5.83 -20.06 -1.58
N LYS A 6 5.21 -19.64 -2.69
CA LYS A 6 3.76 -19.43 -2.82
C LYS A 6 3.03 -20.53 -3.58
N LYS A 7 3.73 -21.57 -4.05
CA LYS A 7 3.18 -22.68 -4.84
C LYS A 7 1.90 -23.28 -4.26
N ARG A 8 1.93 -23.71 -2.99
CA ARG A 8 0.76 -24.30 -2.31
C ARG A 8 -0.48 -23.40 -2.37
N LEU A 9 -0.28 -22.08 -2.31
CA LEU A 9 -1.38 -21.14 -2.33
C LEU A 9 -1.89 -20.87 -3.76
N ALA A 10 -0.98 -20.81 -4.73
CA ALA A 10 -1.34 -20.73 -6.14
C ALA A 10 -2.16 -21.94 -6.61
N GLU A 11 -1.81 -23.14 -6.15
CA GLU A 11 -2.57 -24.36 -6.41
C GLU A 11 -4.00 -24.29 -5.84
N LYS A 12 -4.21 -23.64 -4.69
CA LYS A 12 -5.55 -23.41 -4.14
C LYS A 12 -6.37 -22.49 -5.03
N PHE A 13 -5.78 -21.41 -5.55
CA PHE A 13 -6.45 -20.54 -6.54
C PHE A 13 -6.79 -21.30 -7.82
N TYR A 14 -5.88 -22.13 -8.31
CA TYR A 14 -6.11 -22.97 -9.50
C TYR A 14 -7.31 -23.90 -9.30
N ARG A 15 -7.36 -24.64 -8.19
CA ARG A 15 -8.47 -25.54 -7.85
C ARG A 15 -9.79 -24.81 -7.67
N ALA A 16 -9.77 -23.65 -7.02
CA ALA A 16 -10.97 -22.80 -6.88
C ALA A 16 -11.45 -22.24 -8.23
N GLY A 17 -10.54 -22.08 -9.18
CA GLY A 17 -10.82 -21.66 -10.55
C GLY A 17 -11.34 -22.78 -11.46
N SER A 18 -11.00 -24.04 -11.20
CA SER A 18 -11.32 -25.18 -12.08
C SER A 18 -12.82 -25.35 -12.41
N PRO A 19 -13.78 -25.05 -11.50
CA PRO A 19 -15.20 -25.09 -11.84
C PRO A 19 -15.64 -24.07 -12.90
N PHE A 20 -14.87 -23.00 -13.13
CA PHE A 20 -15.14 -21.99 -14.16
C PHE A 20 -14.66 -22.47 -15.54
N SER A 21 -15.16 -23.62 -15.98
CA SER A 21 -14.71 -24.43 -17.14
C SER A 21 -14.64 -23.69 -18.48
N SER A 22 -15.25 -22.52 -18.59
CA SER A 22 -15.20 -21.67 -19.78
C SER A 22 -13.88 -20.91 -19.96
N PHE A 23 -12.96 -20.95 -18.99
CA PHE A 23 -11.70 -20.21 -19.04
C PHE A 23 -10.50 -21.14 -18.85
N PRO A 24 -9.53 -21.17 -19.78
CA PRO A 24 -8.27 -21.88 -19.54
C PRO A 24 -7.50 -21.19 -18.42
N ILE A 25 -7.11 -21.96 -17.40
CA ILE A 25 -6.32 -21.48 -16.26
C ILE A 25 -4.93 -22.09 -16.35
N SER A 26 -3.91 -21.24 -16.24
CA SER A 26 -2.51 -21.66 -16.28
C SER A 26 -1.82 -21.39 -14.94
N LEU A 27 -1.07 -22.37 -14.44
CA LEU A 27 -0.10 -22.18 -13.36
C LEU A 27 1.25 -21.84 -13.96
N ILE A 28 1.73 -20.63 -13.69
CA ILE A 28 3.01 -20.11 -14.18
C ILE A 28 3.93 -19.89 -12.99
N GLU A 29 4.94 -20.75 -12.86
CA GLU A 29 5.99 -20.64 -11.85
C GLU A 29 7.10 -19.70 -12.33
N ILE A 30 7.60 -18.86 -11.43
CA ILE A 30 8.75 -17.97 -11.66
C ILE A 30 9.82 -18.22 -10.60
N PRO A 31 11.10 -17.87 -10.87
CA PRO A 31 12.12 -17.84 -9.83
C PRO A 31 11.72 -16.91 -8.69
N GLU A 32 12.24 -17.16 -7.49
CA GLU A 32 12.09 -16.20 -6.40
C GLU A 32 12.82 -14.89 -6.76
N MET A 33 12.09 -13.78 -6.71
CA MET A 33 12.68 -12.46 -6.90
C MET A 33 13.46 -12.05 -5.63
N ARG A 34 14.59 -11.38 -5.81
CA ARG A 34 15.46 -10.93 -4.72
C ARG A 34 14.89 -9.71 -4.00
N VAL A 35 14.30 -8.78 -4.76
CA VAL A 35 13.77 -7.50 -4.25
C VAL A 35 12.40 -7.20 -4.84
N ASN A 36 11.64 -6.34 -4.15
CA ASN A 36 10.41 -5.78 -4.70
C ASN A 36 10.73 -4.95 -5.95
N GLY A 37 9.89 -5.05 -6.99
CA GLY A 37 10.06 -4.32 -8.25
C GLY A 37 11.08 -4.94 -9.21
N GLN A 38 11.71 -6.07 -8.87
CA GLN A 38 12.55 -6.80 -9.81
C GLN A 38 11.72 -7.33 -11.00
N GLU A 39 12.21 -7.18 -12.23
CA GLU A 39 11.54 -7.71 -13.41
C GLU A 39 11.50 -9.24 -13.41
N PRO A 40 10.36 -9.87 -13.77
CA PRO A 40 10.29 -11.31 -13.97
C PRO A 40 11.01 -11.73 -15.28
N PRO A 41 11.34 -13.02 -15.47
CA PRO A 41 11.95 -13.49 -16.71
C PRO A 41 11.14 -13.12 -17.96
N SER A 42 11.80 -12.71 -19.04
CA SER A 42 11.13 -12.26 -20.27
C SER A 42 10.26 -13.34 -20.92
N SER A 43 10.63 -14.62 -20.77
CA SER A 43 9.82 -15.77 -21.19
C SER A 43 8.46 -15.81 -20.49
N VAL A 44 8.43 -15.51 -19.19
CA VAL A 44 7.20 -15.44 -18.40
C VAL A 44 6.33 -14.28 -18.86
N VAL A 45 6.93 -13.12 -19.15
CA VAL A 45 6.18 -11.95 -19.64
C VAL A 45 5.47 -12.26 -20.95
N LYS A 46 6.13 -12.98 -21.88
CA LYS A 46 5.49 -13.42 -23.14
C LYS A 46 4.26 -14.29 -22.87
N THR A 47 4.34 -15.23 -21.94
CA THR A 47 3.21 -16.07 -21.53
C THR A 47 2.10 -15.27 -20.86
N LEU A 48 2.45 -14.30 -19.99
CA LEU A 48 1.44 -13.42 -19.38
C LEU A 48 0.64 -12.69 -20.45
N LEU A 49 1.29 -12.14 -21.48
CA LEU A 49 0.62 -11.36 -22.51
C LEU A 49 -0.44 -12.11 -23.34
N SER A 50 -0.53 -13.45 -23.21
CA SER A 50 -1.60 -14.26 -23.83
C SER A 50 -2.82 -14.48 -22.93
N HIS A 51 -2.88 -13.85 -21.76
CA HIS A 51 -3.98 -14.02 -20.78
C HIS A 51 -4.72 -12.69 -20.53
N ASP A 52 -6.00 -12.76 -20.18
CA ASP A 52 -6.82 -11.57 -19.84
C ASP A 52 -6.72 -11.16 -18.36
N VAL A 53 -6.42 -12.13 -17.48
CA VAL A 53 -6.38 -11.95 -16.03
C VAL A 53 -5.15 -12.65 -15.45
N ALA A 54 -4.47 -12.00 -14.51
CA ALA A 54 -3.39 -12.63 -13.76
C ALA A 54 -3.53 -12.37 -12.25
N LEU A 55 -3.31 -13.42 -11.47
CA LEU A 55 -3.04 -13.34 -10.04
C LEU A 55 -1.54 -13.46 -9.83
N PHE A 56 -0.92 -12.47 -9.19
CA PHE A 56 0.48 -12.52 -8.78
C PHE A 56 0.53 -12.91 -7.30
N VAL A 57 0.69 -14.21 -7.06
CA VAL A 57 0.78 -14.81 -5.72
C VAL A 57 2.27 -15.05 -5.46
N THR A 58 2.99 -13.99 -5.10
CA THR A 58 4.46 -14.01 -4.98
C THR A 58 4.92 -13.52 -3.61
N GLU A 59 6.17 -13.76 -3.24
CA GLU A 59 6.79 -13.26 -2.02
C GLU A 59 7.20 -11.79 -2.18
N LYS A 60 7.78 -11.42 -3.32
CA LYS A 60 8.10 -10.03 -3.66
C LYS A 60 7.06 -9.42 -4.57
N SER A 61 6.90 -8.11 -4.45
CA SER A 61 5.99 -7.32 -5.28
C SER A 61 6.52 -7.17 -6.69
N LEU A 62 5.65 -7.44 -7.67
CA LEU A 62 5.85 -7.15 -9.08
C LEU A 62 5.01 -5.94 -9.54
N SER A 63 4.34 -5.27 -8.59
CA SER A 63 3.39 -4.18 -8.84
C SER A 63 4.01 -2.99 -9.56
N HIS A 64 5.31 -2.71 -9.39
CA HIS A 64 5.99 -1.56 -10.01
C HIS A 64 6.92 -1.94 -11.17
N THR A 65 6.81 -3.17 -11.68
CA THR A 65 7.60 -3.64 -12.83
C THR A 65 7.08 -3.09 -14.16
N LYS A 66 7.97 -2.97 -15.14
CA LYS A 66 7.65 -2.74 -16.55
C LYS A 66 6.76 -3.87 -17.08
N ALA A 67 7.07 -5.13 -16.76
CA ALA A 67 6.26 -6.28 -17.14
C ALA A 67 4.77 -6.10 -16.77
N ARG A 68 4.48 -5.73 -15.52
CA ARG A 68 3.12 -5.44 -15.06
C ARG A 68 2.49 -4.30 -15.86
N ARG A 69 3.20 -3.17 -16.01
CA ARG A 69 2.72 -2.02 -16.78
C ARG A 69 2.33 -2.40 -18.20
N ASP A 70 3.22 -3.11 -18.91
CA ASP A 70 3.00 -3.57 -20.28
C ASP A 70 1.76 -4.47 -20.39
N CYS A 71 1.59 -5.42 -19.46
CA CYS A 71 0.42 -6.30 -19.42
C CYS A 71 -0.88 -5.50 -19.24
N THR A 72 -0.91 -4.57 -18.26
CA THR A 72 -2.10 -3.75 -18.00
C THR A 72 -2.39 -2.77 -19.14
N ALA A 73 -1.37 -2.27 -19.84
CA ALA A 73 -1.52 -1.41 -21.02
C ALA A 73 -2.22 -2.13 -22.18
N LYS A 74 -2.01 -3.45 -22.32
CA LYS A 74 -2.76 -4.30 -23.28
C LYS A 74 -4.16 -4.70 -22.80
N GLY A 75 -4.58 -4.24 -21.62
CA GLY A 75 -5.90 -4.52 -21.08
C GLY A 75 -5.99 -5.70 -20.12
N MET A 76 -4.87 -6.38 -19.81
CA MET A 76 -4.87 -7.43 -18.77
C MET A 76 -5.29 -6.85 -17.42
N ARG A 77 -6.04 -7.64 -16.66
CA ARG A 77 -6.45 -7.32 -15.29
C ARG A 77 -5.57 -8.06 -14.29
N ILE A 78 -5.04 -7.38 -13.27
CA ILE A 78 -4.04 -7.97 -12.37
C ILE A 78 -4.37 -7.73 -10.91
N ALA A 79 -4.40 -8.79 -10.11
CA ALA A 79 -4.36 -8.69 -8.65
C ALA A 79 -2.99 -9.12 -8.15
N SER A 80 -2.29 -8.21 -7.48
CA SER A 80 -0.96 -8.45 -6.90
C SER A 80 -1.07 -8.72 -5.40
N MET A 81 -0.41 -9.76 -4.91
CA MET A 81 -0.56 -10.22 -3.52
C MET A 81 0.82 -10.57 -2.91
N PRO A 82 1.77 -9.62 -2.84
CA PRO A 82 3.11 -9.88 -2.35
C PRO A 82 3.13 -10.29 -0.88
N GLY A 83 3.77 -11.42 -0.55
CA GLY A 83 3.87 -11.92 0.82
C GLY A 83 2.55 -12.44 1.38
N ILE A 84 1.50 -12.57 0.56
CA ILE A 84 0.18 -13.00 1.01
C ILE A 84 0.24 -14.35 1.74
N THR A 85 -0.60 -14.46 2.78
CA THR A 85 -0.77 -15.68 3.58
C THR A 85 -2.19 -16.21 3.44
N GLU A 86 -2.38 -17.51 3.69
CA GLU A 86 -3.73 -18.09 3.72
C GLU A 86 -4.62 -17.43 4.78
N ALA A 87 -4.05 -17.07 5.93
CA ALA A 87 -4.76 -16.37 6.98
C ALA A 87 -5.24 -14.97 6.53
N MET A 88 -4.44 -14.25 5.74
CA MET A 88 -4.86 -12.97 5.13
C MET A 88 -5.98 -13.16 4.14
N LEU A 89 -5.88 -14.15 3.23
CA LEU A 89 -6.90 -14.40 2.22
C LEU A 89 -8.27 -14.65 2.85
N LYS A 90 -8.34 -15.61 3.78
CA LYS A 90 -9.59 -15.96 4.47
C LYS A 90 -10.22 -14.80 5.21
N ARG A 91 -9.40 -13.88 5.73
CA ARG A 91 -9.88 -12.76 6.55
C ARG A 91 -10.24 -11.54 5.69
N CYS A 92 -9.38 -11.18 4.75
CA CYS A 92 -9.38 -9.85 4.15
C CYS A 92 -9.93 -9.82 2.72
N ILE A 93 -10.06 -10.98 2.05
CA ILE A 93 -10.67 -11.06 0.71
C ILE A 93 -12.17 -11.33 0.78
N GLU A 94 -12.62 -12.17 1.72
CA GLU A 94 -14.05 -12.48 1.87
C GLU A 94 -14.78 -11.35 2.63
N ILE A 95 -15.01 -10.25 1.92
CA ILE A 95 -15.61 -9.02 2.45
C ILE A 95 -16.69 -8.48 1.51
N ASP A 96 -17.53 -7.59 2.04
CA ASP A 96 -18.48 -6.82 1.24
C ASP A 96 -17.73 -5.73 0.44
N TYR A 97 -17.39 -6.05 -0.81
CA TYR A 97 -16.73 -5.13 -1.74
C TYR A 97 -17.62 -3.93 -2.12
N SER A 98 -18.95 -4.05 -2.06
CA SER A 98 -19.85 -2.93 -2.32
C SER A 98 -19.72 -1.88 -1.21
N ARG A 99 -19.70 -2.33 0.04
CA ARG A 99 -19.41 -1.47 1.20
C ARG A 99 -17.99 -0.92 1.15
N LEU A 100 -16.98 -1.76 0.87
CA LEU A 100 -15.60 -1.28 0.76
C LEU A 100 -15.49 -0.18 -0.29
N LYS A 101 -16.04 -0.39 -1.48
CA LYS A 101 -16.04 0.60 -2.56
C LYS A 101 -16.74 1.89 -2.13
N LYS A 102 -17.88 1.81 -1.45
CA LYS A 102 -18.59 3.00 -0.94
C LYS A 102 -17.73 3.79 0.05
N ASP A 103 -17.14 3.11 1.03
CA ASP A 103 -16.30 3.73 2.06
C ASP A 103 -15.03 4.33 1.42
N THR A 104 -14.35 3.60 0.54
CA THR A 104 -13.15 4.07 -0.19
C THR A 104 -13.44 5.26 -1.09
N LEU A 105 -14.53 5.23 -1.86
CA LEU A 105 -14.91 6.38 -2.70
C LEU A 105 -15.27 7.61 -1.85
N ARG A 106 -15.90 7.43 -0.69
CA ARG A 106 -16.20 8.53 0.23
C ARG A 106 -14.91 9.20 0.71
N VAL A 107 -13.96 8.42 1.22
CA VAL A 107 -12.68 8.95 1.72
C VAL A 107 -11.86 9.57 0.59
N ALA A 108 -11.72 8.88 -0.55
CA ALA A 108 -10.98 9.41 -1.68
C ALA A 108 -11.55 10.74 -2.21
N LYS A 109 -12.87 10.92 -2.21
CA LYS A 109 -13.51 12.19 -2.59
C LYS A 109 -13.25 13.32 -1.59
N LEU A 110 -13.11 13.00 -0.30
CA LEU A 110 -12.74 14.00 0.71
C LEU A 110 -11.28 14.43 0.50
N LEU A 111 -10.37 13.48 0.28
CA LEU A 111 -8.98 13.75 -0.05
C LEU A 111 -8.82 14.56 -1.36
N ASP A 112 -9.56 14.21 -2.42
CA ASP A 112 -9.52 14.92 -3.72
C ASP A 112 -9.89 16.41 -3.61
N LYS A 113 -10.67 16.79 -2.60
CA LYS A 113 -11.16 18.16 -2.40
C LYS A 113 -10.31 18.98 -1.43
N ALA A 114 -9.65 18.29 -0.51
CA ALA A 114 -8.93 18.93 0.57
C ALA A 114 -7.59 19.51 0.12
N LYS A 115 -7.09 20.49 0.86
CA LYS A 115 -5.77 21.11 0.63
C LYS A 115 -4.83 20.86 1.79
N GLU A 116 -5.34 20.92 3.01
CA GLU A 116 -4.57 20.76 4.23
C GLU A 116 -5.01 19.52 5.00
N VAL A 117 -4.04 18.80 5.54
CA VAL A 117 -4.25 17.65 6.41
C VAL A 117 -3.60 17.89 7.77
N LYS A 118 -4.31 17.55 8.83
CA LYS A 118 -3.72 17.37 10.18
C LYS A 118 -4.04 15.99 10.71
N ILE A 119 -3.04 15.34 11.29
CA ILE A 119 -3.12 14.01 11.89
C ILE A 119 -2.69 14.12 13.34
N ALA A 120 -3.53 13.63 14.25
CA ALA A 120 -3.24 13.59 15.68
C ALA A 120 -3.55 12.21 16.26
N THR A 121 -2.81 11.79 17.27
CA THR A 121 -3.10 10.56 18.04
C THR A 121 -2.84 10.81 19.52
N ASP A 122 -3.53 10.10 20.41
CA ASP A 122 -3.23 10.09 21.85
C ASP A 122 -1.78 9.60 22.14
N ALA A 123 -1.18 8.81 21.23
CA ALA A 123 0.22 8.37 21.30
C ALA A 123 1.25 9.49 21.02
N GLY A 124 0.79 10.69 20.64
CA GLY A 124 1.65 11.87 20.44
C GLY A 124 2.00 12.20 18.99
N THR A 125 1.42 11.53 17.98
CA THR A 125 1.44 12.02 16.60
C THR A 125 0.81 13.41 16.54
N SER A 126 1.49 14.33 15.87
CA SER A 126 1.03 15.65 15.50
C SER A 126 1.73 16.02 14.20
N LEU A 127 1.07 15.75 13.08
CA LEU A 127 1.62 15.92 11.74
C LEU A 127 0.67 16.80 10.91
N ALA A 128 1.22 17.82 10.26
CA ALA A 128 0.52 18.61 9.26
C ALA A 128 1.19 18.43 7.89
N LEU A 129 0.41 18.42 6.81
CA LEU A 129 0.91 18.35 5.44
C LEU A 129 -0.10 18.96 4.46
N SER A 130 0.37 19.34 3.27
CA SER A 130 -0.50 19.76 2.17
C SER A 130 -0.73 18.62 1.19
N ILE A 131 -1.94 18.55 0.65
CA ILE A 131 -2.35 17.71 -0.49
C ILE A 131 -2.98 18.56 -1.60
N ALA A 132 -2.76 19.88 -1.57
CA ALA A 132 -3.33 20.80 -2.55
C ALA A 132 -2.97 20.40 -3.99
N GLY A 133 -3.99 20.29 -4.84
CA GLY A 133 -3.84 19.93 -6.26
C GLY A 133 -3.55 18.44 -6.52
N ARG A 134 -3.52 17.59 -5.49
CA ARG A 134 -3.26 16.17 -5.61
C ARG A 134 -4.54 15.39 -5.90
N LYS A 135 -4.39 14.13 -6.32
CA LYS A 135 -5.49 13.21 -6.60
C LYS A 135 -5.36 11.96 -5.75
N ALA A 136 -6.46 11.57 -5.13
CA ALA A 136 -6.55 10.36 -4.35
C ALA A 136 -6.71 9.12 -5.24
N HIS A 137 -6.12 8.02 -4.77
CA HIS A 137 -6.11 6.70 -5.38
C HIS A 137 -6.92 5.71 -4.54
N GLY A 138 -6.86 4.41 -4.86
CA GLY A 138 -7.63 3.36 -4.16
C GLY A 138 -9.09 3.23 -4.60
N LYS A 139 -9.62 4.15 -5.42
CA LYS A 139 -11.02 4.21 -5.90
C LYS A 139 -11.58 2.91 -6.54
N LYS A 140 -10.70 1.99 -6.96
CA LYS A 140 -11.09 0.68 -7.52
C LYS A 140 -11.56 -0.29 -6.46
N ALA A 141 -11.09 -0.16 -5.21
CA ALA A 141 -11.48 -0.97 -4.06
C ALA A 141 -11.47 -2.49 -4.34
N GLY A 142 -10.46 -2.99 -5.07
CA GLY A 142 -10.28 -4.42 -5.32
C GLY A 142 -11.13 -4.98 -6.45
N ILE A 143 -11.98 -4.14 -7.07
CA ILE A 143 -12.89 -4.53 -8.14
C ILE A 143 -12.20 -4.31 -9.48
N TYR A 144 -11.36 -5.27 -9.88
CA TYR A 144 -10.59 -5.24 -11.12
C TYR A 144 -11.35 -5.89 -12.28
N THR A 145 -12.53 -5.33 -12.62
CA THR A 145 -13.41 -5.88 -13.66
C THR A 145 -13.22 -5.24 -15.03
N ARG A 146 -12.64 -4.04 -15.10
CA ARG A 146 -12.39 -3.32 -16.37
C ARG A 146 -11.01 -3.63 -16.93
N LYS A 147 -10.87 -3.63 -18.26
CA LYS A 147 -9.58 -3.85 -18.94
C LYS A 147 -8.50 -2.91 -18.38
N GLY A 148 -7.31 -3.47 -18.14
CA GLY A 148 -6.15 -2.75 -17.59
C GLY A 148 -6.24 -2.44 -16.10
N TYR A 149 -7.33 -2.81 -15.42
CA TYR A 149 -7.42 -2.60 -13.98
C TYR A 149 -6.47 -3.52 -13.24
N TRP A 150 -5.77 -2.92 -12.28
CA TRP A 150 -4.90 -3.64 -11.39
C TRP A 150 -4.84 -2.94 -10.04
N GLY A 151 -4.36 -3.67 -9.05
CA GLY A 151 -4.02 -3.21 -7.71
C GLY A 151 -3.65 -4.41 -6.82
N ASN A 152 -3.56 -4.17 -5.52
CA ASN A 152 -3.26 -5.22 -4.56
C ASN A 152 -4.54 -5.96 -4.14
N LEU A 153 -4.40 -7.21 -3.72
CA LEU A 153 -5.36 -7.89 -2.86
C LEU A 153 -4.61 -8.45 -1.62
N PRO A 154 -5.19 -8.36 -0.41
CA PRO A 154 -6.41 -7.65 -0.07
C PRO A 154 -6.32 -6.14 -0.35
N GLU A 155 -7.45 -5.56 -0.73
CA GLU A 155 -7.58 -4.11 -0.88
C GLU A 155 -8.21 -3.52 0.39
N GLY A 156 -8.19 -2.21 0.47
CA GLY A 156 -9.05 -1.45 1.36
C GLY A 156 -8.34 -0.27 1.94
N GLU A 157 -7.89 0.63 1.07
CA GLU A 157 -7.39 1.94 1.47
C GLU A 157 -7.80 3.01 0.47
N ALA A 158 -7.72 4.26 0.90
CA ALA A 158 -7.64 5.42 0.02
C ALA A 158 -6.34 6.17 0.36
N PHE A 159 -5.58 6.56 -0.65
CA PHE A 159 -4.25 7.15 -0.46
C PHE A 159 -3.97 8.29 -1.43
N ILE A 160 -3.04 9.16 -1.06
CA ILE A 160 -2.68 10.37 -1.82
C ILE A 160 -1.22 10.76 -1.54
N ALA A 161 -0.53 11.28 -2.55
CA ALA A 161 0.79 11.87 -2.36
C ALA A 161 0.66 13.26 -1.70
N PRO A 162 1.32 13.55 -0.57
CA PRO A 162 1.51 14.91 -0.08
C PRO A 162 2.25 15.80 -1.09
N VAL A 163 2.13 17.11 -0.94
CA VAL A 163 2.98 18.09 -1.62
C VAL A 163 4.36 18.04 -0.98
N GLU A 164 5.40 17.80 -1.76
CA GLU A 164 6.78 17.74 -1.27
C GLU A 164 7.14 19.03 -0.53
N GLY A 165 7.97 18.92 0.50
CA GLY A 165 8.40 20.10 1.27
C GLY A 165 7.40 20.62 2.29
N THR A 166 6.15 20.15 2.30
CA THR A 166 5.09 20.75 3.15
C THR A 166 4.80 20.01 4.45
N ALA A 167 5.24 18.77 4.60
CA ALA A 167 4.97 18.00 5.81
C ALA A 167 5.84 18.47 6.98
N GLU A 168 5.22 18.68 8.14
CA GLU A 168 5.83 19.22 9.36
C GLU A 168 5.27 18.54 10.61
N GLY A 169 6.17 18.16 11.53
CA GLY A 169 5.80 17.69 12.86
C GLY A 169 6.38 16.32 13.22
N LYS A 170 5.56 15.47 13.83
CA LYS A 170 6.00 14.20 14.41
C LYS A 170 4.96 13.11 14.17
N LEU A 171 5.43 11.95 13.71
CA LEU A 171 4.66 10.72 13.57
C LEU A 171 5.10 9.72 14.64
N VAL A 172 4.16 9.24 15.45
CA VAL A 172 4.40 8.17 16.45
C VAL A 172 3.77 6.89 15.93
N ILE A 173 4.63 5.93 15.57
CA ILE A 173 4.28 4.69 14.90
C ILE A 173 4.04 3.60 15.95
N ASP A 174 2.82 3.07 15.96
CA ASP A 174 2.33 2.06 16.90
C ASP A 174 1.56 0.90 16.24
N GLY A 175 1.61 0.81 14.91
CA GLY A 175 1.13 -0.31 14.12
C GLY A 175 2.28 -1.18 13.61
N SER A 176 2.85 -0.78 12.47
CA SER A 176 3.94 -1.49 11.80
C SER A 176 4.71 -0.58 10.86
N ILE A 177 5.89 -1.04 10.45
CA ILE A 177 6.73 -0.38 9.45
C ILE A 177 7.09 -1.45 8.41
N ALA A 178 6.86 -1.15 7.12
CA ALA A 178 7.22 -2.06 6.04
C ALA A 178 8.70 -2.47 6.13
N ASN A 179 8.99 -3.75 5.92
CA ASN A 179 10.30 -4.40 6.09
C ASN A 179 10.81 -4.56 7.54
N PHE A 180 10.21 -3.89 8.53
CA PHE A 180 10.65 -3.98 9.95
C PHE A 180 9.61 -4.66 10.85
N GLY A 181 8.41 -4.93 10.33
CA GLY A 181 7.37 -5.65 11.07
C GLY A 181 6.57 -4.73 11.99
N LYS A 182 6.05 -5.30 13.08
CA LYS A 182 5.27 -4.53 14.07
C LYS A 182 6.16 -3.50 14.76
N ALA A 183 5.62 -2.31 14.96
CA ALA A 183 6.32 -1.21 15.59
C ALA A 183 5.51 -0.67 16.77
N ARG A 184 6.21 -0.23 17.82
CA ARG A 184 5.60 0.40 18.99
C ARG A 184 6.49 1.54 19.47
N ASN A 185 5.93 2.73 19.58
CA ASN A 185 6.61 3.95 20.04
C ASN A 185 7.84 4.31 19.18
N VAL A 186 7.82 4.01 17.88
CA VAL A 186 8.85 4.51 16.95
C VAL A 186 8.44 5.93 16.54
N VAL A 187 9.34 6.89 16.73
CA VAL A 187 9.08 8.31 16.48
C VAL A 187 9.83 8.74 15.23
N MET A 188 9.10 9.27 14.26
CA MET A 188 9.64 9.92 13.08
C MET A 188 9.41 11.44 13.18
N MET A 189 10.50 12.20 13.28
CA MET A 189 10.47 13.66 13.21
C MET A 189 10.50 14.08 11.75
N ILE A 190 9.62 15.01 11.39
CA ILE A 190 9.39 15.44 10.02
C ILE A 190 9.54 16.95 9.95
N LYS A 191 10.38 17.42 9.02
CA LYS A 191 10.60 18.84 8.76
C LYS A 191 10.79 19.09 7.27
N ASN A 192 10.18 20.13 6.73
CA ASN A 192 10.22 20.50 5.31
C ASN A 192 9.95 19.32 4.39
N GLY A 193 8.93 18.52 4.69
CA GLY A 193 8.58 17.34 3.90
C GLY A 193 9.51 16.14 4.03
N GLU A 194 10.48 16.17 4.94
CA GLU A 194 11.49 15.12 5.10
C GLU A 194 11.49 14.51 6.51
N ALA A 195 11.56 13.18 6.58
CA ALA A 195 11.85 12.44 7.81
C ALA A 195 13.30 12.67 8.23
N VAL A 196 13.54 13.69 9.04
CA VAL A 196 14.88 14.11 9.48
C VAL A 196 15.48 13.19 10.54
N GLN A 197 14.66 12.41 11.24
CA GLN A 197 15.10 11.48 12.26
C GLN A 197 14.05 10.41 12.56
N VAL A 198 14.46 9.14 12.62
CA VAL A 198 13.63 8.03 13.13
C VAL A 198 14.30 7.34 14.32
N LYS A 199 13.59 7.26 15.45
CA LYS A 199 14.10 6.71 16.72
C LYS A 199 13.08 5.84 17.45
N VAL A 200 13.58 5.00 18.36
CA VAL A 200 12.79 4.31 19.38
C VAL A 200 13.44 4.54 20.74
N GLY A 201 12.74 5.26 21.62
CA GLY A 201 13.36 5.86 22.80
C GLY A 201 14.55 6.75 22.40
N ASN A 202 15.72 6.52 23.02
CA ASN A 202 16.94 7.27 22.71
C ASN A 202 17.78 6.66 21.57
N LYS A 203 17.35 5.52 21.01
CA LYS A 203 18.11 4.79 19.99
C LYS A 203 17.62 5.13 18.60
N LYS A 204 18.56 5.28 17.66
CA LYS A 204 18.29 5.38 16.23
C LYS A 204 17.61 4.11 15.73
N HIS A 205 16.50 4.26 15.01
CA HIS A 205 15.77 3.12 14.45
C HIS A 205 16.47 2.64 13.16
N PRO A 206 16.48 1.33 12.83
CA PRO A 206 17.06 0.82 11.59
C PRO A 206 16.51 1.45 10.30
N LEU A 207 15.26 1.92 10.32
CA LEU A 207 14.69 2.70 9.22
C LEU A 207 15.54 3.95 8.93
N ASP A 208 16.02 4.67 9.95
CA ASP A 208 16.80 5.89 9.72
C ASP A 208 18.13 5.58 9.01
N ASN A 209 18.79 4.47 9.36
CA ASN A 209 20.00 4.00 8.68
C ASN A 209 19.72 3.64 7.22
N LEU A 210 18.58 3.00 6.94
CA LEU A 210 18.16 2.69 5.58
C LEU A 210 17.95 3.96 4.76
N LEU A 211 17.27 4.97 5.32
CA LEU A 211 17.07 6.27 4.68
C LEU A 211 18.40 6.96 4.37
N GLU A 212 19.38 6.91 5.27
CA GLU A 212 20.72 7.44 5.04
C GLU A 212 21.45 6.72 3.91
N SER A 213 21.39 5.39 3.87
CA SER A 213 22.08 4.62 2.84
C SER A 213 21.58 4.87 1.42
N VAL A 214 20.32 5.30 1.27
CA VAL A 214 19.72 5.63 -0.03
C VAL A 214 19.88 7.13 -0.35
N GLY A 215 19.96 7.97 0.67
CA GLY A 215 20.23 9.40 0.55
C GLY A 215 18.99 10.27 0.75
N ARG A 216 19.19 11.59 0.70
CA ARG A 216 18.19 12.59 1.13
C ARG A 216 16.80 12.41 0.52
N LYS A 217 16.69 12.09 -0.77
CA LYS A 217 15.40 11.88 -1.45
C LYS A 217 14.56 10.76 -0.81
N ALA A 218 15.19 9.76 -0.20
CA ALA A 218 14.47 8.69 0.49
C ALA A 218 13.69 9.18 1.72
N ARG A 219 14.09 10.32 2.31
CA ARG A 219 13.44 10.91 3.48
C ARG A 219 12.14 11.65 3.15
N ASN A 220 11.82 11.88 1.87
CA ASN A 220 10.60 12.54 1.44
C ASN A 220 9.34 11.86 2.00
N ILE A 221 8.40 12.61 2.57
CA ILE A 221 7.08 12.11 2.92
C ILE A 221 6.28 11.87 1.63
N ALA A 222 6.14 10.59 1.29
CA ALA A 222 5.72 10.13 -0.01
C ALA A 222 4.21 9.96 -0.13
N GLU A 223 3.58 9.41 0.90
CA GLU A 223 2.18 9.00 0.86
C GLU A 223 1.49 9.25 2.20
N LEU A 224 0.22 9.63 2.13
CA LEU A 224 -0.75 9.46 3.20
C LEU A 224 -1.82 8.48 2.72
N GLY A 225 -2.02 7.40 3.48
CA GLY A 225 -3.10 6.46 3.24
C GLY A 225 -3.99 6.24 4.46
N ILE A 226 -5.22 5.82 4.19
CA ILE A 226 -6.28 5.58 5.17
C ILE A 226 -6.82 4.17 4.96
N GLY A 227 -6.68 3.33 5.98
CA GLY A 227 -7.15 1.94 5.93
C GLY A 227 -8.66 1.82 6.17
N LEU A 228 -9.29 0.91 5.43
CA LEU A 228 -10.75 0.79 5.26
C LEU A 228 -11.25 -0.66 5.26
N ASN A 229 -10.36 -1.66 5.25
CA ASN A 229 -10.72 -3.06 5.37
C ASN A 229 -11.02 -3.42 6.84
N ARG A 230 -12.29 -3.65 7.15
CA ARG A 230 -12.78 -3.94 8.50
C ARG A 230 -12.38 -5.30 9.04
N LYS A 231 -11.91 -6.20 8.18
CA LYS A 231 -11.42 -7.52 8.58
C LYS A 231 -9.90 -7.55 8.72
N ALA A 232 -9.18 -6.63 8.10
CA ALA A 232 -7.72 -6.53 8.24
C ALA A 232 -7.31 -6.22 9.68
N LYS A 233 -6.13 -6.70 10.07
CA LYS A 233 -5.51 -6.43 11.37
C LYS A 233 -4.00 -6.21 11.22
N ILE A 234 -3.38 -5.58 12.22
CA ILE A 234 -1.93 -5.42 12.26
C ILE A 234 -1.23 -6.76 12.52
N THR A 235 -0.50 -7.24 11.51
CA THR A 235 0.24 -8.50 11.47
C THR A 235 1.75 -8.29 11.46
N GLY A 236 2.23 -7.12 11.05
CA GLY A 236 3.63 -6.85 10.73
C GLY A 236 3.94 -7.03 9.24
N LEU A 237 2.95 -7.37 8.42
CA LEU A 237 3.08 -7.49 6.97
C LEU A 237 2.26 -6.36 6.33
N VAL A 238 2.97 -5.43 5.70
CA VAL A 238 2.41 -4.16 5.21
C VAL A 238 1.19 -4.35 4.28
N LEU A 239 1.20 -5.40 3.44
CA LEU A 239 0.09 -5.72 2.52
C LEU A 239 -1.29 -5.74 3.21
N GLU A 240 -1.37 -6.22 4.45
CA GLU A 240 -2.61 -6.18 5.24
C GLU A 240 -2.67 -4.94 6.14
N ASP A 241 -1.56 -4.57 6.76
CA ASP A 241 -1.51 -3.57 7.82
C ASP A 241 -1.94 -2.17 7.33
N GLU A 242 -1.59 -1.81 6.09
CA GLU A 242 -1.98 -0.55 5.44
C GLU A 242 -3.50 -0.48 5.17
N LYS A 243 -4.17 -1.64 5.08
CA LYS A 243 -5.62 -1.73 4.80
C LYS A 243 -6.48 -1.68 6.06
N VAL A 244 -5.91 -1.73 7.27
CA VAL A 244 -6.68 -1.89 8.51
C VAL A 244 -7.67 -0.74 8.70
N TYR A 245 -8.95 -1.06 8.87
CA TYR A 245 -9.97 -0.03 9.07
C TYR A 245 -9.63 0.90 10.24
N GLY A 246 -9.65 2.20 9.97
CA GLY A 246 -9.45 3.23 10.99
C GLY A 246 -7.99 3.44 11.39
N THR A 247 -7.04 2.98 10.57
CA THR A 247 -5.64 3.41 10.65
C THR A 247 -5.36 4.50 9.63
N CYS A 248 -4.25 5.19 9.82
CA CYS A 248 -3.58 5.89 8.73
C CYS A 248 -2.18 5.29 8.58
N HIS A 249 -1.59 5.45 7.40
CA HIS A 249 -0.18 5.21 7.20
C HIS A 249 0.45 6.41 6.50
N VAL A 250 1.72 6.62 6.82
CA VAL A 250 2.55 7.63 6.17
C VAL A 250 3.78 6.93 5.63
N ALA A 251 4.06 7.12 4.35
CA ALA A 251 5.22 6.52 3.71
C ALA A 251 6.35 7.52 3.54
N VAL A 252 7.58 7.01 3.52
CA VAL A 252 8.79 7.74 3.10
C VAL A 252 9.32 7.19 1.78
N GLY A 253 9.85 8.07 0.92
CA GLY A 253 10.55 7.73 -0.32
C GLY A 253 9.84 8.15 -1.60
N ASN A 254 9.63 7.19 -2.51
CA ASN A 254 9.15 7.39 -3.87
C ASN A 254 7.65 7.71 -3.90
N ASN A 255 7.28 8.73 -4.68
CA ASN A 255 5.88 9.09 -4.90
C ASN A 255 5.51 9.41 -6.36
N ILE A 256 6.40 9.11 -7.33
CA ILE A 256 6.17 9.42 -8.75
C ILE A 256 4.95 8.67 -9.32
N GLY A 257 4.66 7.47 -8.80
CA GLY A 257 3.58 6.60 -9.29
C GLY A 257 2.16 7.07 -8.97
N PHE A 258 2.00 8.05 -8.06
CA PHE A 258 0.69 8.48 -7.57
C PHE A 258 0.58 10.01 -7.40
N GLY A 259 1.45 10.75 -8.10
CA GLY A 259 1.27 12.17 -8.39
C GLY A 259 2.34 13.11 -7.84
N GLY A 260 3.37 12.60 -7.17
CA GLY A 260 4.52 13.38 -6.70
C GLY A 260 5.67 13.44 -7.70
N SER A 261 6.80 14.02 -7.28
CA SER A 261 7.99 14.26 -8.12
C SER A 261 9.26 13.58 -7.64
N VAL A 262 9.22 12.82 -6.54
CA VAL A 262 10.39 12.17 -5.96
C VAL A 262 10.51 10.74 -6.50
N ASP A 263 11.58 10.53 -7.27
CA ASP A 263 11.99 9.22 -7.76
C ASP A 263 13.23 8.72 -7.01
N VAL A 264 13.07 7.62 -6.29
CA VAL A 264 14.08 6.96 -5.45
C VAL A 264 13.71 5.47 -5.32
N PRO A 265 14.66 4.53 -5.21
CA PRO A 265 14.36 3.09 -5.17
C PRO A 265 13.91 2.63 -3.76
N LEU A 266 13.06 3.40 -3.08
CA LEU A 266 12.57 3.11 -1.74
C LEU A 266 11.16 3.65 -1.56
N HIS A 267 10.29 2.87 -0.92
CA HIS A 267 8.98 3.31 -0.41
C HIS A 267 8.68 2.49 0.84
N ILE A 268 8.55 3.14 2.00
CA ILE A 268 8.35 2.46 3.29
C ILE A 268 7.16 3.05 4.03
N ASP A 269 6.08 2.27 4.09
CA ASP A 269 4.87 2.60 4.85
C ASP A 269 5.06 2.42 6.35
N SER A 270 4.58 3.39 7.11
CA SER A 270 4.51 3.35 8.57
C SER A 270 3.08 3.54 9.04
N VAL A 271 2.49 2.51 9.65
CA VAL A 271 1.09 2.47 10.06
C VAL A 271 0.93 2.99 11.49
N ILE A 272 -0.01 3.91 11.67
CA ILE A 272 -0.44 4.45 12.97
C ILE A 272 -1.87 4.03 13.29
N ARG A 273 -2.15 3.79 14.56
CA ARG A 273 -3.45 3.30 15.03
C ARG A 273 -4.26 4.44 15.62
N LYS A 274 -5.59 4.35 15.43
CA LYS A 274 -6.58 5.27 16.02
C LYS A 274 -6.23 6.76 15.84
N PRO A 275 -5.86 7.23 14.63
CA PRO A 275 -5.66 8.65 14.42
C PRO A 275 -6.99 9.41 14.42
N SER A 276 -6.91 10.68 14.78
CA SER A 276 -7.86 11.70 14.37
C SER A 276 -7.29 12.41 13.13
N LEU A 277 -8.08 12.45 12.06
CA LEU A 277 -7.72 13.02 10.76
C LEU A 277 -8.62 14.23 10.47
N PHE A 278 -7.98 15.35 10.17
CA PHE A 278 -8.65 16.60 9.82
C PHE A 278 -8.27 16.98 8.39
N LEU A 279 -9.27 17.37 7.60
CA LEU A 279 -9.12 17.88 6.25
C LEU A 279 -9.68 19.30 6.21
N ASP A 280 -8.85 20.29 5.88
CA ASP A 280 -9.20 21.72 5.90
C ASP A 280 -9.90 22.14 7.22
N GLY A 281 -9.38 21.65 8.35
CA GLY A 281 -9.93 21.90 9.69
C GLY A 281 -11.15 21.05 10.08
N LYS A 282 -11.79 20.34 9.14
CA LYS A 282 -12.91 19.45 9.43
C LYS A 282 -12.43 18.07 9.86
N CYS A 283 -12.87 17.59 11.02
CA CYS A 283 -12.64 16.21 11.46
C CYS A 283 -13.39 15.23 10.55
N VAL A 284 -12.68 14.29 9.93
CA VAL A 284 -13.25 13.23 9.07
C VAL A 284 -13.03 11.83 9.64
N MET A 285 -12.08 11.69 10.57
CA MET A 285 -11.88 10.51 11.38
C MET A 285 -11.54 10.96 12.79
N GLU A 286 -12.17 10.36 13.80
CA GLU A 286 -11.87 10.62 15.20
C GLU A 286 -11.46 9.31 15.87
N LYS A 287 -10.21 9.26 16.38
CA LYS A 287 -9.65 8.09 17.08
C LYS A 287 -9.87 6.75 16.34
N GLY A 288 -9.72 6.76 15.02
CA GLY A 288 -9.92 5.59 14.14
C GLY A 288 -11.37 5.35 13.70
N LYS A 289 -12.33 6.18 14.10
CA LYS A 289 -13.72 6.11 13.66
C LYS A 289 -13.99 7.14 12.57
N LEU A 290 -14.26 6.69 11.34
CA LEU A 290 -14.72 7.55 10.26
C LEU A 290 -16.07 8.20 10.59
N LEU A 291 -16.19 9.50 10.31
CA LEU A 291 -17.39 10.33 10.51
C LEU A 291 -18.15 10.49 9.19
#